data_AF-A0A6J6ASQ5-F1
#
_entry.id   AF-A0A6J6ASQ5-F1
#
_cell.length_a   1.000
_cell.length_b   1.000
_cell.length_c   1.000
_cell.angle_alpha   90.00
_cell.angle_beta   90.00
_cell.angle_gamma   90.00
#
_symmetry.space_group_name_H-M   'P 1'
#
loop_
_entity.id
_entity.type
_entity.pdbx_description
1 polymer ?
#
loop_
_entity_poly.entity_id
_entity_poly.type
_entity_poly.pdbx_seq_one_letter_code
_entity_poly.pdbx_strand_id
1 'polypeptide(L)'
;MSPLVYVIVGLAIAGFGNGVVYSAATSVALVDVDTKNAGEASAVLSMIRVIGLALAVAVSTSVMSRFDGASGQAGLRIVLLCSAAITAVGIPVATRLRRVSN
;
A
#
# COMPACT_ATOMS: atom_id res chain seq x y z
N MET A 1 -0.61 24.29 15.46
CA MET A 1 -1.29 23.53 14.40
C MET A 1 -1.99 22.35 15.06
N SER A 2 -3.32 22.25 14.93
CA SER A 2 -4.11 21.23 15.62
C SER A 2 -3.76 19.83 15.11
N PRO A 3 -3.64 18.80 15.97
CA PRO A 3 -3.25 17.43 15.59
C PRO A 3 -4.14 16.83 14.48
N LEU A 4 -5.39 17.30 14.39
CA LEU A 4 -6.37 16.93 13.37
C LEU A 4 -5.91 17.28 11.94
N VAL A 5 -5.18 18.39 11.76
CA VAL A 5 -4.69 18.83 10.44
C VAL A 5 -3.69 17.83 9.86
N TYR A 6 -2.78 17.31 10.68
CA TYR A 6 -1.80 16.30 10.24
C TYR A 6 -2.47 15.00 9.78
N VAL A 7 -3.52 14.59 10.48
CA VAL A 7 -4.31 13.40 10.12
C VAL A 7 -5.02 13.60 8.79
N ILE A 8 -5.66 14.76 8.59
CA ILE A 8 -6.34 15.10 7.33
C ILE A 8 -5.35 15.11 6.16
N VAL A 9 -4.21 15.76 6.32
CA VAL A 9 -3.17 15.82 5.27
C VAL A 9 -2.64 14.42 4.96
N GLY A 10 -2.37 13.60 5.98
CA GLY A 10 -1.94 12.21 5.78
C GLY A 10 -2.96 11.36 5.03
N LEU A 11 -4.24 11.48 5.40
CA LEU A 11 -5.35 10.80 4.71
C LEU A 11 -5.49 11.26 3.25
N ALA A 12 -5.35 12.55 2.98
CA ALA A 12 -5.42 13.08 1.63
C ALA A 12 -4.30 12.54 0.74
N ILE A 13 -3.06 12.50 1.25
CA ILE A 13 -1.90 11.95 0.52
C ILE A 13 -2.08 10.45 0.28
N ALA A 14 -2.49 9.70 1.31
CA ALA A 14 -2.72 8.26 1.19
C ALA A 14 -3.83 7.93 0.19
N GLY A 15 -4.95 8.66 0.25
CA GLY A 15 -6.08 8.49 -0.67
C GLY A 15 -5.70 8.80 -2.12
N PHE A 16 -4.99 9.90 -2.35
CA PHE A 16 -4.51 10.27 -3.68
C PHE A 16 -3.53 9.23 -4.24
N GLY A 17 -2.53 8.83 -3.45
CA GLY A 17 -1.57 7.81 -3.86
C GLY A 17 -2.23 6.47 -4.20
N ASN A 18 -3.20 6.04 -3.38
CA ASN A 18 -3.94 4.82 -3.63
C ASN A 18 -4.76 4.89 -4.93
N GLY A 19 -5.35 6.03 -5.25
CA GLY A 19 -6.07 6.24 -6.52
C GLY A 19 -5.17 6.12 -7.74
N VAL A 20 -3.99 6.74 -7.71
CA VAL A 20 -3.00 6.66 -8.80
C VAL A 20 -2.51 5.22 -8.99
N VAL A 21 -2.14 4.54 -7.91
CA VAL A 21 -1.70 3.14 -7.95
C VAL A 21 -2.82 2.22 -8.44
N TYR A 22 -4.06 2.44 -7.99
CA TYR A 22 -5.21 1.68 -8.43
C TYR A 22 -5.40 1.80 -9.96
N SER A 23 -5.42 3.03 -10.48
CA SER A 23 -5.61 3.28 -11.90
C SER A 23 -4.47 2.68 -12.73
N ALA A 24 -3.21 2.93 -12.36
CA ALA A 24 -2.06 2.41 -13.08
C ALA A 24 -2.00 0.87 -13.09
N ALA A 25 -2.22 0.22 -11.94
CA ALA A 25 -2.20 -1.23 -11.83
C ALA A 25 -3.32 -1.88 -12.64
N THR A 26 -4.54 -1.30 -12.63
CA THR A 26 -5.66 -1.80 -13.42
C THR A 26 -5.40 -1.63 -14.92
N SER A 27 -4.88 -0.49 -15.36
CA SER A 27 -4.55 -0.27 -16.78
C SER A 27 -3.49 -1.23 -17.29
N VAL A 28 -2.40 -1.44 -16.53
CA VAL A 28 -1.33 -2.37 -16.92
C VAL A 28 -1.82 -3.80 -16.94
N ALA A 29 -2.60 -4.22 -15.95
CA ALA A 29 -3.06 -5.61 -15.85
C ALA A 29 -4.14 -5.97 -16.87
N LEU A 30 -4.83 -4.99 -17.45
CA LEU A 30 -5.85 -5.22 -18.48
C LEU A 30 -5.37 -4.94 -19.90
N VAL A 31 -4.16 -4.39 -20.10
CA VAL A 31 -3.68 -3.96 -21.43
C VAL A 31 -3.59 -5.13 -22.43
N ASP A 32 -3.22 -6.32 -21.96
CA ASP A 32 -3.05 -7.53 -22.78
C ASP A 32 -4.17 -8.57 -22.56
N VAL A 33 -5.24 -8.21 -21.84
CA VAL A 33 -6.34 -9.12 -21.53
C VAL A 33 -7.49 -8.91 -22.51
N ASP A 34 -7.86 -9.98 -23.20
CA ASP A 34 -9.02 -9.97 -24.09
C ASP A 34 -10.30 -9.63 -23.31
N THR A 35 -11.18 -8.83 -23.91
CA THR A 35 -12.40 -8.28 -23.29
C THR A 35 -13.31 -9.36 -22.66
N LYS A 36 -13.28 -10.57 -23.21
CA LYS A 36 -14.01 -11.74 -22.67
C LYS A 36 -13.52 -12.16 -21.27
N ASN A 37 -12.24 -11.95 -20.97
CA ASN A 37 -11.58 -12.36 -19.72
C ASN A 37 -11.30 -11.18 -18.78
N ALA A 38 -11.66 -9.95 -19.17
CA ALA A 38 -11.41 -8.74 -18.38
C ALA A 38 -12.04 -8.79 -16.98
N GLY A 39 -13.18 -9.48 -16.82
CA GLY A 39 -13.82 -9.72 -15.54
C GLY A 39 -12.98 -10.59 -14.60
N GLU A 40 -12.38 -11.66 -15.12
CA GLU A 40 -11.52 -12.57 -14.35
C GLU A 40 -10.21 -11.87 -13.95
N ALA A 41 -9.58 -11.14 -14.87
CA ALA A 41 -8.39 -10.34 -14.57
C ALA A 41 -8.65 -9.28 -13.49
N SER A 42 -9.81 -8.61 -13.55
CA SER A 42 -10.22 -7.65 -12.52
C SER A 42 -10.44 -8.33 -11.15
N ALA A 43 -11.00 -9.54 -11.13
CA ALA A 43 -11.18 -10.32 -9.91
C ALA A 43 -9.83 -10.72 -9.28
N VAL A 44 -8.87 -11.18 -10.09
CA VAL A 44 -7.52 -11.52 -9.63
C VAL A 44 -6.81 -10.30 -9.03
N LEU A 45 -6.88 -9.15 -9.71
CA LEU A 45 -6.33 -7.89 -9.18
C LEU A 45 -6.97 -7.50 -7.84
N SER A 46 -8.27 -7.68 -7.72
CA SER A 46 -8.99 -7.42 -6.46
C SER A 46 -8.50 -8.35 -5.35
N MET A 47 -8.36 -9.66 -5.62
CA MET A 47 -7.84 -10.61 -4.65
C MET A 47 -6.42 -10.27 -4.20
N ILE A 48 -5.52 -9.91 -5.12
CA ILE A 48 -4.14 -9.51 -4.79
C ILE A 48 -4.14 -8.30 -3.85
N ARG A 49 -5.01 -7.31 -4.10
CA ARG A 49 -5.15 -6.13 -3.22
C ARG A 49 -5.64 -6.51 -1.82
N VAL A 50 -6.63 -7.40 -1.73
CA VAL A 50 -7.16 -7.87 -0.43
C VAL A 50 -6.09 -8.66 0.34
N ILE A 51 -5.31 -9.50 -0.33
CA ILE A 51 -4.17 -10.21 0.28
C ILE A 51 -3.13 -9.21 0.80
N GLY A 52 -2.78 -8.20 0.01
CA GLY A 52 -1.85 -7.15 0.42
C GLY A 52 -2.34 -6.38 1.65
N LEU A 53 -3.63 -6.03 1.70
CA LEU A 53 -4.27 -5.40 2.86
C LEU A 53 -4.21 -6.30 4.10
N ALA A 54 -4.54 -7.58 3.95
CA ALA A 54 -4.50 -8.54 5.05
C ALA A 54 -3.08 -8.70 5.62
N LEU A 55 -2.06 -8.76 4.76
CA LEU A 55 -0.66 -8.79 5.16
C LEU A 55 -0.24 -7.50 5.89
N ALA A 56 -0.63 -6.34 5.37
CA ALA A 56 -0.32 -5.06 6.01
C ALA A 56 -0.94 -4.97 7.42
N VAL A 57 -2.18 -5.43 7.59
CA VAL A 57 -2.84 -5.50 8.90
C VAL A 57 -2.12 -6.50 9.81
N ALA A 58 -1.80 -7.70 9.33
CA ALA A 58 -1.11 -8.73 10.12
C ALA A 58 0.28 -8.28 10.59
N VAL A 59 1.04 -7.59 9.75
CA VAL A 59 2.33 -7.01 10.11
C VAL A 59 2.14 -5.90 11.15
N SER A 60 1.15 -5.02 10.94
CA SER A 60 0.87 -3.91 11.86
C SER A 60 0.48 -4.42 13.25
N THR A 61 -0.39 -5.43 13.33
CA THR A 61 -0.81 -6.04 14.61
C THR A 61 0.33 -6.80 15.28
N SER A 62 1.15 -7.53 14.50
CA SER A 62 2.34 -8.21 15.00
C SER A 62 3.32 -7.23 15.64
N VAL A 63 3.63 -6.11 14.97
CA VAL A 63 4.50 -5.06 15.50
C VAL A 63 3.88 -4.42 16.74
N MET A 64 2.59 -4.05 16.69
CA MET A 64 1.90 -3.42 17.82
C MET A 64 1.94 -4.29 19.08
N SER A 65 1.69 -5.61 18.95
CA SER A 65 1.73 -6.56 20.08
C SER A 65 3.10 -6.67 20.77
N ARG A 66 4.19 -6.32 20.08
CA ARG A 66 5.55 -6.30 20.65
C ARG A 66 5.81 -5.04 21.48
N PHE A 67 5.03 -3.99 21.26
CA PHE A 67 5.16 -2.69 21.92
C PHE A 67 4.03 -2.41 22.93
N ASP A 68 3.19 -3.40 23.25
CA ASP A 68 2.02 -3.24 24.13
C ASP A 68 2.39 -2.82 25.57
N GLY A 69 3.65 -2.96 25.97
CA GLY A 69 4.20 -2.45 27.23
C GLY A 69 4.83 -1.05 27.16
N ALA A 70 5.07 -0.49 25.97
CA ALA A 70 5.58 0.86 25.77
C ALA A 70 4.42 1.79 25.39
N SER A 71 4.36 2.99 26.00
CA SER A 71 3.33 4.02 25.74
C SER A 71 2.85 4.00 24.28
N GLY A 72 1.58 3.68 24.02
CA GLY A 72 1.05 3.35 22.69
C GLY A 72 1.33 4.35 21.56
N GLN A 73 1.74 5.58 21.91
CA GLN A 73 2.25 6.59 20.98
C GLN A 73 3.58 6.20 20.29
N ALA A 74 4.46 5.46 20.97
CA ALA A 74 5.73 4.99 20.41
C ALA A 74 5.52 3.85 19.42
N GLY A 75 4.67 2.88 19.74
CA GLY A 75 4.31 1.77 18.85
C GLY A 75 3.71 2.27 17.53
N LEU A 76 2.79 3.24 17.59
CA LEU A 76 2.14 3.80 16.41
C LEU A 76 3.13 4.55 15.50
N ARG A 77 4.10 5.27 16.08
CA ARG A 77 5.19 5.92 15.31
C ARG A 77 6.10 4.90 14.64
N ILE A 78 6.45 3.82 15.33
CA ILE A 78 7.31 2.76 14.77
C ILE A 78 6.61 2.06 13.61
N VAL A 79 5.32 1.72 13.75
CA VAL A 79 4.53 1.13 12.65
C VAL A 79 4.47 2.08 11.44
N LEU A 80 4.25 3.37 11.66
CA LEU A 80 4.23 4.37 10.58
C LEU A 80 5.61 4.55 9.91
N LEU A 81 6.70 4.47 10.68
CA LEU A 81 8.06 4.53 10.12
C LEU A 81 8.39 3.25 9.35
N CYS A 82 8.00 2.08 9.86
CA CYS A 82 8.16 0.82 9.16
C CYS A 82 7.37 0.79 7.85
N SER A 83 6.11 1.24 7.86
CA SER A 83 5.31 1.30 6.62
C SER A 83 5.92 2.27 5.61
N ALA A 84 6.36 3.46 6.07
CA ALA A 84 7.06 4.42 5.22
C ALA A 84 8.36 3.84 4.64
N ALA A 85 9.14 3.10 5.45
CA ALA A 85 10.37 2.44 5.00
C ALA A 85 10.09 1.34 3.96
N ILE A 86 9.07 0.51 4.19
CA ILE A 86 8.64 -0.52 3.23
C ILE A 86 8.21 0.12 1.91
N THR A 87 7.42 1.19 1.97
CA THR A 87 7.03 1.95 0.77
C THR A 87 8.26 2.55 0.06
N ALA A 88 9.20 3.12 0.81
CA ALA A 88 10.42 3.71 0.26
C ALA A 88 11.32 2.66 -0.42
N VAL A 89 11.41 1.43 0.11
CA VAL A 89 12.12 0.30 -0.50
C VAL A 89 11.38 -0.24 -1.74
N GLY A 90 10.06 -0.10 -1.81
CA GLY A 90 9.28 -0.47 -2.99
C GLY A 90 9.58 0.38 -4.23
N ILE A 91 9.91 1.67 -4.05
CA ILE A 91 10.23 2.62 -5.14
C ILE A 91 11.44 2.16 -6.00
N PRO A 92 12.62 1.82 -5.44
CA PRO A 92 13.76 1.35 -6.22
C PRO A 92 13.48 -0.01 -6.90
N VAL A 93 12.67 -0.88 -6.30
CA VAL A 93 12.29 -2.16 -6.92
C VAL A 93 11.39 -1.93 -8.14
N ALA A 94 10.38 -1.06 -8.02
CA ALA A 94 9.49 -0.69 -9.12
C ALA A 94 10.24 0.00 -10.27
N THR A 95 11.19 0.89 -9.95
CA THR A 95 12.00 1.57 -10.97
C THR A 95 13.02 0.66 -11.64
N ARG A 96 13.56 -0.35 -10.93
CA ARG A 96 14.45 -1.37 -11.53
C ARG A 96 13.68 -2.29 -12.49
N LEU A 97 12.48 -2.75 -12.12
CA LEU A 97 11.66 -3.59 -13.00
C LEU A 97 11.26 -2.85 -14.29
N ARG A 98 10.99 -1.54 -14.21
CA ARG A 98 10.72 -0.71 -15.38
C ARG A 98 11.90 -0.60 -16.36
N ARG A 99 13.16 -0.69 -15.88
CA ARG A 99 14.35 -0.64 -16.76
C ARG A 99 14.64 -1.95 -17.47
N VAL A 100 14.16 -3.08 -16.96
CA VAL A 100 14.37 -4.40 -17.57
C VAL A 100 13.30 -4.71 -18.63
N SER A 101 12.15 -4.03 -18.56
CA SER A 101 11.02 -4.18 -19.50
C SER A 101 11.06 -3.24 -20.71
N ASN A 102 12.03 -2.32 -20.79
CA ASN A 102 12.28 -1.43 -21.92
C ASN A 102 13.53 -1.87 -22.67
#